data_AF-A0A399YLF2-F1
#
_entry.id   AF-A0A399YLF2-F1
#
_cell.length_a   1.000
_cell.length_b   1.000
_cell.length_c   1.000
_cell.angle_alpha   90.00
_cell.angle_beta   90.00
_cell.angle_gamma   90.00
#
_symmetry.space_group_name_H-M   'P 1'
#
loop_
_entity.id
_entity.type
_entity.pdbx_description
1 polymer ?
#
loop_
_entity_poly.entity_id
_entity_poly.type
_entity_poly.pdbx_seq_one_letter_code
_entity_poly.pdbx_strand_id
1 'polypeptide(L)'
;MTRTRTAHVATDAPARYAKQLASHLGRRMTVEQTPRGPRLTMDFDGQVATCLMDTTAEDTLGLHAGSESEAALERMAHVVGSHLERFGAKAGLEVAWTA
;
A
#
# COMPACT_ATOMS: atom_id res chain seq x y z
N MET A 1 -4.66 -20.37 0.74
CA MET A 1 -5.37 -19.49 -0.21
C MET A 1 -5.03 -18.07 0.17
N THR A 2 -4.45 -17.31 -0.76
CA THR A 2 -4.11 -15.90 -0.54
C THR A 2 -5.38 -15.06 -0.42
N ARG A 3 -5.45 -14.23 0.62
CA ARG A 3 -6.49 -13.23 0.83
C ARG A 3 -5.97 -11.87 0.38
N THR A 4 -6.89 -10.99 -0.02
CA THR A 4 -6.55 -9.67 -0.55
C THR A 4 -7.38 -8.58 0.10
N ARG A 5 -6.86 -7.36 0.10
CA ARG A 5 -7.61 -6.13 0.34
C ARG A 5 -7.19 -5.10 -0.68
N THR A 6 -8.14 -4.34 -1.21
CA THR A 6 -7.86 -3.29 -2.19
C THR A 6 -8.40 -1.94 -1.73
N ALA A 7 -7.74 -0.86 -2.13
CA ALA A 7 -8.25 0.50 -1.95
C ALA A 7 -7.91 1.34 -3.18
N HIS A 8 -8.81 2.23 -3.56
CA HIS A 8 -8.60 3.18 -4.66
C HIS A 8 -8.65 4.59 -4.07
N VAL A 9 -7.50 5.26 -4.04
CA VAL A 9 -7.36 6.56 -3.41
C VAL A 9 -7.28 7.63 -4.49
N ALA A 10 -8.32 8.45 -4.60
CA ALA A 10 -8.38 9.54 -5.55
C ALA A 10 -7.28 10.57 -5.25
N THR A 11 -6.42 10.85 -6.22
CA THR A 11 -5.31 11.80 -6.10
C THR A 11 -4.76 12.15 -7.47
N ASP A 12 -4.43 13.43 -7.69
CA ASP A 12 -3.72 13.91 -8.88
C ASP A 12 -2.22 13.56 -8.90
N ALA A 13 -1.70 12.88 -7.86
CA ALA A 13 -0.29 12.60 -7.71
C ALA A 13 0.03 11.16 -7.24
N PRO A 14 -0.50 10.12 -7.91
CA PRO A 14 -0.37 8.74 -7.44
C PRO A 14 1.08 8.27 -7.35
N ALA A 15 1.89 8.55 -8.37
CA ALA A 15 3.32 8.21 -8.38
C ALA A 15 4.11 8.91 -7.26
N ARG A 16 3.74 10.15 -6.90
CA ARG A 16 4.37 10.90 -5.81
C ARG A 16 4.13 10.22 -4.47
N TYR A 17 2.87 9.88 -4.17
CA TYR A 17 2.51 9.23 -2.91
C TYR A 17 3.07 7.81 -2.81
N ALA A 18 3.02 7.03 -3.89
CA ALA A 18 3.63 5.70 -3.93
C ALA A 18 5.15 5.75 -3.64
N LYS A 19 5.86 6.72 -4.22
CA LYS A 19 7.29 6.93 -3.95
C LYS A 19 7.56 7.33 -2.49
N GLN A 20 6.73 8.20 -1.91
CA GLN A 20 6.86 8.61 -0.51
C GLN A 20 6.67 7.41 0.44
N LEU A 21 5.63 6.61 0.22
CA LEU A 21 5.40 5.37 0.98
C LEU A 21 6.55 4.38 0.83
N ALA A 22 6.98 4.09 -0.41
CA ALA A 22 8.09 3.19 -0.68
C ALA A 22 9.38 3.65 0.04
N SER A 23 9.71 4.94 -0.04
CA SER A 23 10.91 5.49 0.61
C SER A 23 10.82 5.45 2.14
N HIS A 24 9.64 5.70 2.70
CA HIS A 24 9.44 5.70 4.15
C HIS A 24 9.40 4.28 4.73
N LEU A 25 8.50 3.45 4.22
CA LEU A 25 8.28 2.08 4.70
C LEU A 25 9.42 1.14 4.31
N GLY A 26 10.15 1.45 3.23
CA GLY A 26 11.35 0.72 2.82
C GLY A 26 12.49 0.70 3.84
N ARG A 27 12.41 1.52 4.90
CA ARG A 27 13.32 1.43 6.07
C ARG A 27 13.09 0.18 6.92
N ARG A 28 11.90 -0.40 6.84
CA ARG A 28 11.45 -1.56 7.65
C ARG A 28 10.92 -2.71 6.80
N MET A 29 10.62 -2.46 5.53
CA MET A 29 10.04 -3.39 4.58
C MET A 29 10.94 -3.53 3.36
N THR A 30 10.83 -4.66 2.66
CA THR A 30 11.45 -4.80 1.35
C THR A 30 10.61 -4.04 0.32
N VAL A 31 11.28 -3.31 -0.56
CA VAL A 31 10.65 -2.59 -1.68
C VAL A 31 11.16 -3.20 -2.99
N GLU A 32 10.24 -3.54 -3.87
CA GLU A 32 10.54 -3.98 -5.23
C GLU A 32 9.84 -3.06 -6.24
N GLN A 33 10.57 -2.59 -7.25
CA GLN A 33 9.99 -1.82 -8.33
C GLN A 33 9.37 -2.76 -9.37
N THR A 34 8.08 -2.58 -9.66
CA THR A 34 7.38 -3.32 -10.72
C THR A 34 6.93 -2.35 -11.82
N PRO A 35 6.53 -2.85 -13.01
CA PRO A 35 5.97 -1.98 -14.06
C PRO A 35 4.71 -1.21 -13.66
N ARG A 36 3.95 -1.70 -12.66
CA ARG A 36 2.74 -1.02 -12.17
C ARG A 36 3.00 -0.05 -11.02
N GLY A 37 4.19 -0.11 -10.43
CA GLY A 37 4.57 0.67 -9.26
C GLY A 37 5.30 -0.15 -8.19
N PRO A 38 5.68 0.48 -7.06
CA PRO A 38 6.41 -0.19 -5.99
C PRO A 38 5.54 -1.24 -5.27
N ARG A 39 6.13 -2.40 -5.01
CA ARG A 39 5.57 -3.47 -4.16
C ARG A 39 6.34 -3.53 -2.85
N LEU A 40 5.61 -3.41 -1.75
CA LEU A 40 6.11 -3.64 -0.40
C LEU A 40 5.95 -5.10 -0.02
N THR A 41 6.94 -5.65 0.69
CA THR A 41 6.88 -6.98 1.29
C THR A 41 7.40 -6.90 2.73
N MET A 42 6.67 -7.49 3.66
CA MET A 42 7.07 -7.60 5.05
C MET A 42 6.68 -8.96 5.62
N ASP A 43 7.57 -9.52 6.43
CA ASP A 43 7.26 -10.66 7.29
C ASP A 43 6.73 -10.13 8.65
N PHE A 44 5.51 -10.52 8.99
CA PHE A 44 4.90 -10.26 10.29
C PHE A 44 4.87 -11.57 11.09
N ASP A 45 5.93 -11.83 11.84
CA ASP A 45 6.02 -12.96 12.77
C ASP A 45 5.85 -14.33 12.09
N GLY A 46 6.54 -14.52 10.96
CA GLY A 46 6.49 -15.70 10.09
C GLY A 46 5.37 -15.67 9.06
N GLN A 47 4.62 -14.56 8.96
CA GLN A 47 3.50 -14.40 8.03
C GLN A 47 3.80 -13.29 7.03
N VAL A 48 4.08 -13.67 5.79
CA VAL A 48 4.41 -12.72 4.72
C VAL A 48 3.16 -11.98 4.25
N ALA A 49 3.24 -10.66 4.20
CA ALA A 49 2.25 -9.81 3.56
C ALA A 49 2.92 -8.89 2.54
N THR A 50 2.17 -8.54 1.51
CA THR A 50 2.62 -7.64 0.44
C THR A 50 1.60 -6.54 0.20
N CYS A 51 2.05 -5.41 -0.35
CA CYS A 51 1.18 -4.36 -0.86
C CYS A 51 1.76 -3.75 -2.14
N LEU A 52 1.07 -3.91 -3.26
CA LEU A 52 1.38 -3.17 -4.49
C LEU A 52 0.74 -1.79 -4.42
N MET A 53 1.52 -0.75 -4.71
CA MET A 53 1.06 0.61 -4.93
C MET A 53 1.01 0.85 -6.44
N ASP A 54 -0.16 0.67 -7.01
CA ASP A 54 -0.43 0.77 -8.43
C ASP A 54 -0.62 2.22 -8.86
N THR A 55 0.28 2.69 -9.73
CA THR A 55 0.33 4.06 -10.23
C THR A 55 0.01 4.12 -11.73
N THR A 56 -0.69 3.12 -12.27
CA THR A 56 -1.05 3.07 -13.69
C THR A 56 -2.15 4.04 -14.09
N ALA A 57 -3.03 4.43 -13.15
CA ALA A 57 -3.99 5.50 -13.33
C ALA A 57 -3.37 6.86 -12.98
N GLU A 58 -3.79 7.92 -13.69
CA GLU A 58 -3.26 9.28 -13.49
C GLU A 58 -3.86 9.98 -12.27
N ASP A 59 -5.11 9.65 -11.92
CA ASP A 59 -5.92 10.31 -10.89
C ASP A 59 -6.23 9.42 -9.68
N THR A 60 -5.63 8.23 -9.63
CA THR A 60 -5.92 7.22 -8.61
C THR A 60 -4.65 6.47 -8.23
N LEU A 61 -4.39 6.36 -6.92
CA LEU A 61 -3.42 5.43 -6.37
C LEU A 61 -4.15 4.15 -5.95
N GLY A 62 -3.89 3.05 -6.67
CA GLY A 62 -4.39 1.73 -6.30
C GLY A 62 -3.52 1.10 -5.22
N LEU A 63 -4.12 0.56 -4.18
CA LEU A 63 -3.44 -0.25 -3.16
C LEU A 63 -3.96 -1.67 -3.23
N HIS A 64 -3.07 -2.65 -3.39
CA HIS A 64 -3.42 -4.07 -3.44
C HIS A 64 -2.60 -4.83 -2.41
N ALA A 65 -3.19 -5.07 -1.24
CA ALA A 65 -2.57 -5.82 -0.16
C ALA A 65 -2.93 -7.31 -0.28
N GLY A 66 -1.99 -8.19 0.05
CA GLY A 66 -2.19 -9.64 -0.02
C GLY A 66 -1.37 -10.42 1.02
N SER A 67 -1.96 -11.46 1.59
CA SER A 67 -1.30 -12.42 2.49
C SER A 67 -2.10 -13.71 2.61
N GLU A 68 -1.45 -14.81 3.02
CA GLU A 68 -2.16 -16.02 3.44
C GLU A 68 -2.72 -15.93 4.86
N SER A 69 -2.25 -14.99 5.67
CA SER A 69 -2.72 -14.73 7.03
C SER A 69 -3.60 -13.47 7.06
N GLU A 70 -4.79 -13.61 7.64
CA GLU A 70 -5.73 -12.50 7.82
C GLU A 70 -5.13 -11.38 8.69
N ALA A 71 -4.46 -11.76 9.78
CA ALA A 71 -3.83 -10.82 10.69
C ALA A 71 -2.67 -10.04 10.03
N ALA A 72 -1.86 -10.73 9.22
CA ALA A 72 -0.76 -10.10 8.48
C ALA A 72 -1.30 -9.16 7.37
N LEU A 73 -2.37 -9.58 6.68
CA LEU A 73 -3.06 -8.75 5.70
C LEU A 73 -3.64 -7.48 6.32
N GLU A 74 -4.33 -7.60 7.45
CA GLU A 74 -4.91 -6.47 8.18
C GLU A 74 -3.82 -5.49 8.65
N ARG A 75 -2.72 -6.03 9.20
CA ARG A 75 -1.58 -5.22 9.63
C ARG A 75 -0.92 -4.48 8.46
N MET A 76 -0.71 -5.15 7.32
CA MET A 76 -0.18 -4.50 6.11
C MET A 76 -1.09 -3.37 5.62
N ALA A 77 -2.40 -3.65 5.49
CA ALA A 77 -3.38 -2.67 5.05
C ALA A 77 -3.44 -1.46 5.99
N HIS A 78 -3.42 -1.70 7.31
CA HIS A 78 -3.41 -0.65 8.32
C HIS A 78 -2.14 0.22 8.24
N VAL A 79 -0.96 -0.39 8.14
CA VAL A 79 0.30 0.36 8.07
C VAL A 79 0.35 1.20 6.80
N VAL A 80 0.05 0.64 5.63
CA VAL A 80 0.10 1.38 4.37
C VAL A 80 -0.96 2.49 4.35
N GLY A 81 -2.20 2.18 4.71
CA GLY A 81 -3.30 3.15 4.71
C GLY A 81 -3.05 4.34 5.63
N SER A 82 -2.72 4.08 6.90
CA SER A 82 -2.49 5.15 7.88
C SER A 82 -1.33 6.08 7.53
N HIS A 83 -0.28 5.58 6.88
CA HIS A 83 0.82 6.42 6.41
C HIS A 83 0.42 7.25 5.19
N LEU A 84 -0.38 6.68 4.27
CA LEU A 84 -0.87 7.41 3.11
C LEU A 84 -1.77 8.57 3.53
N GLU A 85 -2.71 8.34 4.44
CA GLU A 85 -3.60 9.39 4.97
C GLU A 85 -2.79 10.50 5.65
N ARG A 86 -1.76 10.15 6.42
CA ARG A 86 -0.87 11.15 7.05
C ARG A 86 -0.07 11.96 6.03
N PHE A 87 0.48 11.32 5.00
CA PHE A 87 1.18 12.03 3.92
C PHE A 87 0.24 12.88 3.08
N GLY A 88 -0.98 12.40 2.88
CA GLY A 88 -2.04 13.02 2.11
C GLY A 88 -2.93 13.97 2.89
N ALA A 89 -2.69 14.20 4.18
CA ALA A 89 -3.64 14.90 5.06
C ALA A 89 -4.05 16.29 4.54
N LYS A 90 -3.09 17.06 4.01
CA LYS A 90 -3.37 18.37 3.40
C LYS A 90 -4.17 18.30 2.10
N ALA A 91 -4.08 17.17 1.40
CA ALA A 91 -4.83 16.88 0.18
C ALA A 91 -6.14 16.11 0.47
N GLY A 92 -6.45 15.83 1.74
CA GLY A 92 -7.67 15.10 2.13
C GLY A 92 -7.69 13.65 1.65
N LEU A 93 -6.54 12.98 1.53
CA LEU A 93 -6.54 11.57 1.14
C LEU A 93 -7.14 10.69 2.25
N GLU A 94 -8.07 9.82 1.86
CA GLU A 94 -8.70 8.83 2.71
C GLU A 94 -8.54 7.43 2.09
N VAL A 95 -8.32 6.41 2.93
CA VAL A 95 -8.12 5.04 2.46
C VAL A 95 -9.26 4.15 2.93
N ALA A 96 -10.16 3.80 2.00
CA ALA A 96 -11.22 2.83 2.23
C ALA A 96 -10.84 1.47 1.62
N TRP A 97 -10.60 0.48 2.48
CA TRP A 97 -10.28 -0.89 2.06
C TRP A 97 -11.53 -1.71 1.78
N THR A 98 -11.50 -2.47 0.70
CA THR A 98 -12.47 -3.51 0.34
C THR A 98 -11.81 -4.89 0.40
N ALA A 99 -12.55 -5.89 0.87
CA ALA A 99 -12.12 -7.29 0.90
C ALA A 99 -12.25 -7.96 -0.48
#